data_AF-A0A956DBQ8-F1
#
_entry.id   AF-A0A956DBQ8-F1
#
_cell.length_a   1.000
_cell.length_b   1.000
_cell.length_c   1.000
_cell.angle_alpha   90.00
_cell.angle_beta   90.00
_cell.angle_gamma   90.00
#
_symmetry.space_group_name_H-M   'P 1'
#
loop_
_entity.id
_entity.type
_entity.pdbx_description
1 polymer ?
#
loop_
_entity_poly.entity_id
_entity_poly.type
_entity_poly.pdbx_seq_one_letter_code
_entity_poly.pdbx_strand_id
1 'polypeptide(L)'
;MTLFERYLFRRVDAVRPWLLQRLFLLLFAFDCWVDHASHAGRYGFGDFNVAHFRLLDAIAPMPSPAIYVGTVTLAGLVAFTMAMTRPTRVGLGLTAALYTYGWSMSMLDSYQHHYLLSIVLFAMIFFPRLVRDDVFPVASERGVRVGGALLAYGLVEIVVGLANGQTPLGLFGPGTHLPTPAWIWLARGSIALLGGLLAFLPKETKDRAESAPIPEPKDEEPTSEATTKSTKGKRSKKGKKQSKLQAPADPSKLKILPRPAAPLVLPNTVAWGYVLLTLSTAIVYFYTAITKMTGDWREGHALRRLGQSELLLGLERYVTDDGLPLFGTMQSATFWKLLGTGAILVQIVSFTAYVLASQMDQPSATRLRKWVPLMSLAPLSFHLLAETGLVLEIGWFSYYMLLVAGVVLLPARWLRVLAEGWSAAAASLGGRAAALPTPARAGLALAGLGLAGFTVDLPGAMAACTLGALLVLCGVAYAMRHERPLEGGGLAGAAALAGVMLALSISQSDVRFDYYRFLGGEHRRHDEPAEALAAYEKANAHVLRPHCLYRGRDLVECYRDEARAQAVATEHGLELRRRDRVDEAEQMRRLLESRGE
;
A
#
# COMPACT_ATOMS: atom_id res chain seq x y z
N MET A 1 -16.32 28.23 14.35
CA MET A 1 -15.32 27.36 13.71
C MET A 1 -14.52 28.15 12.67
N THR A 2 -13.20 28.13 12.77
CA THR A 2 -12.29 28.74 11.78
C THR A 2 -12.34 27.99 10.43
N LEU A 3 -11.77 28.57 9.37
CA LEU A 3 -11.62 27.86 8.09
C LEU A 3 -10.76 26.59 8.24
N PHE A 4 -9.71 26.68 9.06
CA PHE A 4 -8.80 25.57 9.34
C PHE A 4 -9.52 24.42 10.07
N GLU A 5 -10.31 24.71 11.10
CA GLU A 5 -11.11 23.68 11.79
C GLU A 5 -12.12 23.01 10.84
N ARG A 6 -12.77 23.80 9.97
CA ARG A 6 -13.71 23.25 8.97
C ARG A 6 -13.04 22.37 7.93
N TYR A 7 -11.77 22.60 7.65
CA TYR A 7 -10.96 21.76 6.78
C TYR A 7 -10.54 20.48 7.50
N LEU A 8 -9.96 20.60 8.70
CA LEU A 8 -9.39 19.49 9.46
C LEU A 8 -10.44 18.48 9.95
N PHE A 9 -11.59 18.97 10.44
CA PHE A 9 -12.68 18.12 10.96
C PHE A 9 -13.75 17.79 9.90
N ARG A 10 -13.40 17.94 8.62
CA ARG A 10 -14.30 17.60 7.52
C ARG A 10 -14.63 16.11 7.51
N ARG A 11 -15.86 15.78 7.12
CA ARG A 11 -16.28 14.39 6.92
C ARG A 11 -15.71 13.83 5.62
N VAL A 12 -15.15 12.63 5.68
CA VAL A 12 -14.66 11.86 4.52
C VAL A 12 -15.38 10.52 4.44
N ASP A 13 -15.37 9.88 3.28
CA ASP A 13 -15.94 8.54 3.13
C ASP A 13 -15.17 7.56 4.04
N ALA A 14 -15.90 6.80 4.87
CA ALA A 14 -15.33 5.93 5.89
C ALA A 14 -14.40 4.84 5.30
N VAL A 15 -14.57 4.48 4.02
CA VAL A 15 -13.72 3.47 3.37
C VAL A 15 -12.26 3.91 3.26
N ARG A 16 -12.00 5.22 3.11
CA ARG A 16 -10.65 5.75 2.86
C ARG A 16 -9.72 5.55 4.06
N PRO A 17 -10.00 6.12 5.26
CA PRO A 17 -9.13 5.90 6.41
C PRO A 17 -9.09 4.41 6.81
N TRP A 18 -10.19 3.67 6.64
CA TRP A 18 -10.25 2.24 6.95
C TRP A 18 -9.31 1.40 6.07
N LEU A 19 -9.34 1.63 4.75
CA LEU A 19 -8.54 0.88 3.77
C LEU A 19 -7.08 1.33 3.80
N LEU A 20 -6.85 2.65 3.89
CA LEU A 20 -5.50 3.21 3.93
C LEU A 20 -4.71 2.64 5.10
N GLN A 21 -5.31 2.61 6.29
CA GLN A 21 -4.65 2.07 7.49
C GLN A 21 -4.26 0.60 7.31
N ARG A 22 -5.12 -0.22 6.70
CA ARG A 22 -4.85 -1.66 6.51
C ARG A 22 -3.79 -1.92 5.47
N LEU A 23 -3.93 -1.33 4.29
CA LEU A 23 -2.97 -1.54 3.21
C LEU A 23 -1.60 -0.97 3.58
N PHE A 24 -1.56 0.19 4.24
CA PHE A 24 -0.31 0.79 4.68
C PHE A 24 0.39 -0.08 5.74
N LEU A 25 -0.34 -0.56 6.76
CA LEU A 25 0.24 -1.46 7.77
C LEU A 25 0.71 -2.79 7.18
N LEU A 26 0.00 -3.32 6.18
CA LEU A 26 0.43 -4.50 5.45
C LEU A 26 1.74 -4.23 4.71
N LEU A 27 1.79 -3.17 3.91
CA LEU A 27 2.98 -2.77 3.16
C LEU A 27 4.17 -2.54 4.09
N PHE A 28 3.91 -1.86 5.21
CA PHE A 28 4.88 -1.58 6.26
C PHE A 28 5.45 -2.82 6.93
N ALA A 29 4.65 -3.87 7.11
CA ALA A 29 5.19 -5.12 7.63
C ALA A 29 6.24 -5.72 6.70
N PHE A 30 5.98 -5.76 5.40
CA PHE A 30 6.94 -6.30 4.42
C PHE A 30 8.17 -5.41 4.28
N ASP A 31 8.01 -4.09 4.29
CA ASP A 31 9.11 -3.13 4.30
C ASP A 31 10.07 -3.37 5.50
N CYS A 32 9.53 -3.55 6.71
CA CYS A 32 10.32 -3.92 7.88
C CYS A 32 11.09 -5.24 7.70
N TRP A 33 10.46 -6.25 7.11
CA TRP A 33 11.04 -7.60 7.00
C TRP A 33 12.01 -7.78 5.84
N VAL A 34 11.81 -7.05 4.74
CA VAL A 34 12.56 -7.23 3.50
C VAL A 34 13.62 -6.14 3.34
N ASP A 35 13.26 -4.88 3.54
CA ASP A 35 14.20 -3.78 3.31
C ASP A 35 15.04 -3.52 4.56
N HIS A 36 14.39 -3.13 5.66
CA HIS A 36 15.09 -2.72 6.87
C HIS A 36 15.91 -3.86 7.50
N ALA A 37 15.37 -5.09 7.57
CA ALA A 37 16.08 -6.22 8.16
C ALA A 37 17.37 -6.58 7.40
N SER A 38 17.41 -6.40 6.07
CA SER A 38 18.59 -6.71 5.26
C SER A 38 19.78 -5.79 5.55
N HIS A 39 19.51 -4.56 6.01
CA HIS A 39 20.54 -3.55 6.32
C HIS A 39 20.98 -3.58 7.79
N ALA A 40 20.31 -4.38 8.63
CA ALA A 40 20.52 -4.39 10.07
C ALA A 40 21.94 -4.77 10.51
N GLY A 41 22.68 -5.52 9.69
CA GLY A 41 24.06 -5.92 9.98
C GLY A 41 25.04 -4.74 10.10
N ARG A 42 24.65 -3.55 9.64
CA ARG A 42 25.45 -2.31 9.74
C ARG A 42 25.28 -1.56 11.07
N TYR A 43 24.18 -1.82 11.79
CA TYR A 43 23.82 -1.03 12.98
C TYR A 43 24.69 -1.40 14.17
N GLY A 44 25.15 -0.42 14.95
CA GLY A 44 25.86 -0.70 16.22
C GLY A 44 27.33 -1.05 16.10
N PHE A 45 27.92 -1.00 14.90
CA PHE A 45 29.36 -1.23 14.72
C PHE A 45 30.19 0.03 15.00
N GLY A 46 31.32 -0.17 15.68
CA GLY A 46 32.35 0.86 15.93
C GLY A 46 31.87 2.06 16.73
N ASP A 47 30.84 1.91 17.57
CA ASP A 47 30.14 3.01 18.26
C ASP A 47 29.66 4.13 17.31
N PHE A 48 29.50 3.83 16.02
CA PHE A 48 29.06 4.77 15.00
C PHE A 48 27.54 4.73 14.77
N ASN A 49 26.77 4.84 15.86
CA ASN A 49 25.35 5.19 15.79
C ASN A 49 25.15 6.59 16.40
N VAL A 50 25.33 7.62 15.58
CA VAL A 50 24.88 8.95 16.00
C VAL A 50 23.35 8.95 15.93
N ALA A 51 22.67 9.11 17.06
CA ALA A 51 21.23 9.23 17.03
C ALA A 51 20.82 10.55 16.37
N HIS A 52 19.66 10.55 15.72
CA HIS A 52 19.07 11.74 15.12
C HIS A 52 18.68 12.80 16.16
N PHE A 53 18.45 12.39 17.41
CA PHE A 53 18.03 13.26 18.50
C PHE A 53 18.89 13.01 19.74
N ARG A 54 19.49 14.08 20.29
CA ARG A 54 20.38 13.99 21.48
C ARG A 54 19.76 13.32 22.70
N LEU A 55 18.42 13.39 22.84
CA LEU A 55 17.73 12.72 23.95
C LEU A 55 17.84 11.19 23.86
N LEU A 56 17.94 10.64 22.64
CA LEU A 56 18.07 9.19 22.44
C LEU A 56 19.43 8.66 22.87
N ASP A 57 20.49 9.48 22.74
CA ASP A 57 21.82 9.18 23.28
C ASP A 57 21.79 8.93 24.80
N ALA A 58 20.78 9.46 25.51
CA ALA A 58 20.64 9.33 26.96
C ALA A 58 19.81 8.12 27.42
N ILE A 59 19.03 7.46 26.55
CA ILE A 59 17.96 6.54 26.99
C ILE A 59 18.36 5.06 26.90
N ALA A 60 19.32 4.67 26.08
CA ALA A 60 19.70 3.26 25.97
C ALA A 60 21.05 3.09 25.26
N PRO A 61 21.74 1.96 25.47
CA PRO A 61 22.89 1.62 24.64
C PRO A 61 22.50 1.65 23.16
N MET A 62 23.48 2.02 22.35
CA MET A 62 23.47 1.99 20.89
C MET A 62 22.84 0.66 20.42
N PRO A 63 21.82 0.67 19.53
CA PRO A 63 21.19 -0.58 19.11
C PRO A 63 22.23 -1.45 18.41
N SER A 64 22.50 -2.62 18.98
CA SER A 64 23.24 -3.68 18.30
C SER A 64 22.45 -4.17 17.08
N PRO A 65 23.09 -4.87 16.12
CA PRO A 65 22.37 -5.45 14.98
C PRO A 65 21.16 -6.28 15.43
N ALA A 66 21.32 -7.06 16.49
CA ALA A 66 20.26 -7.91 17.05
C ALA A 66 19.08 -7.11 17.62
N ILE A 67 19.34 -6.01 18.34
CA ILE A 67 18.28 -5.13 18.88
C ILE A 67 17.52 -4.48 17.73
N TYR A 68 18.22 -4.02 16.69
CA TYR A 68 17.58 -3.41 15.53
C TYR A 68 16.70 -4.42 14.76
N VAL A 69 17.24 -5.60 14.40
CA VAL A 69 16.45 -6.69 13.78
C VAL A 69 15.22 -7.02 14.62
N GLY A 70 15.40 -7.18 15.93
CA GLY A 70 14.29 -7.49 16.84
C GLY A 70 13.21 -6.40 16.82
N THR A 71 13.63 -5.13 16.81
CA THR A 71 12.74 -3.96 16.76
C THR A 71 11.92 -3.92 15.48
N VAL A 72 12.55 -4.00 14.31
CA VAL A 72 11.83 -3.93 13.02
C VAL A 72 10.98 -5.17 12.77
N THR A 73 11.45 -6.35 13.20
CA THR A 73 10.67 -7.59 13.11
C THR A 73 9.40 -7.50 13.95
N LEU A 74 9.50 -7.03 15.20
CA LEU A 74 8.35 -6.83 16.07
C LEU A 74 7.39 -5.76 15.53
N ALA A 75 7.92 -4.65 15.02
CA ALA A 75 7.11 -3.60 14.39
C ALA A 75 6.28 -4.15 13.22
N GLY A 76 6.91 -4.94 12.33
CA GLY A 76 6.24 -5.58 11.22
C GLY A 76 5.21 -6.64 11.63
N LEU A 77 5.51 -7.46 12.64
CA LEU A 77 4.56 -8.45 13.19
C LEU A 77 3.30 -7.78 13.76
N VAL A 78 3.47 -6.70 14.54
CA VAL A 78 2.36 -5.93 15.11
C VAL A 78 1.56 -5.25 14.00
N ALA A 79 2.23 -4.65 13.01
CA ALA A 79 1.59 -3.99 11.89
C ALA A 79 0.76 -4.96 11.02
N PHE A 80 1.34 -6.10 10.63
CA PHE A 80 0.65 -7.13 9.86
C PHE A 80 -0.60 -7.64 10.61
N THR A 81 -0.43 -7.96 11.89
CA THR A 81 -1.52 -8.45 12.73
C THR A 81 -2.66 -7.42 12.79
N MET A 82 -2.35 -6.13 12.93
CA MET A 82 -3.35 -5.06 12.90
C MET A 82 -4.00 -4.86 11.53
N ALA A 83 -3.25 -5.01 10.43
CA ALA A 83 -3.78 -4.93 9.07
C ALA A 83 -4.86 -5.99 8.82
N MET A 84 -4.65 -7.20 9.36
CA MET A 84 -5.58 -8.33 9.25
C MET A 84 -6.72 -8.28 10.27
N THR A 85 -6.60 -7.46 11.32
CA THR A 85 -7.58 -7.37 12.40
C THR A 85 -8.11 -5.94 12.56
N ARG A 86 -8.46 -5.55 13.79
CA ARG A 86 -8.87 -4.19 14.13
C ARG A 86 -7.66 -3.46 14.69
N PRO A 87 -7.12 -2.45 14.00
CA PRO A 87 -6.05 -1.61 14.54
C PRO A 87 -6.46 -0.99 15.88
N THR A 88 -5.59 -1.11 16.89
CA THR A 88 -5.79 -0.52 18.21
C THR A 88 -4.87 0.69 18.39
N ARG A 89 -5.24 1.64 19.26
CA ARG A 89 -4.40 2.81 19.54
C ARG A 89 -3.05 2.43 20.13
N VAL A 90 -3.06 1.43 21.02
CA VAL A 90 -1.84 0.90 21.65
C VAL A 90 -0.96 0.23 20.60
N GLY A 91 -1.52 -0.64 19.75
CA GLY A 91 -0.74 -1.29 18.68
C GLY A 91 -0.17 -0.30 17.68
N LEU A 92 -0.94 0.71 17.26
CA LEU A 92 -0.46 1.78 16.37
C LEU A 92 0.63 2.63 17.03
N GLY A 93 0.45 2.96 18.31
CA GLY A 93 1.46 3.68 19.09
C GLY A 93 2.74 2.88 19.23
N LEU A 94 2.64 1.57 19.47
CA LEU A 94 3.78 0.65 19.52
C LEU A 94 4.49 0.55 18.17
N THR A 95 3.76 0.35 17.06
CA THR A 95 4.35 0.32 15.72
C THR A 95 5.05 1.64 15.39
N ALA A 96 4.40 2.79 15.66
CA ALA A 96 5.00 4.10 15.44
C ALA A 96 6.27 4.31 16.29
N ALA A 97 6.24 3.91 17.57
CA ALA A 97 7.36 4.04 18.48
C ALA A 97 8.53 3.14 18.08
N LEU A 98 8.28 1.84 17.83
CA LEU A 98 9.32 0.89 17.41
C LEU A 98 9.96 1.31 16.10
N TYR A 99 9.17 1.70 15.10
CA TYR A 99 9.70 2.15 13.82
C TYR A 99 10.54 3.41 13.96
N THR A 100 10.00 4.42 14.64
CA THR A 100 10.69 5.69 14.86
C THR A 100 11.98 5.46 15.63
N TYR A 101 11.94 4.64 16.68
CA TYR A 101 13.12 4.25 17.43
C TYR A 101 14.15 3.57 16.53
N GLY A 102 13.75 2.58 15.71
CA GLY A 102 14.65 1.82 14.84
C GLY A 102 15.58 2.71 14.01
N TRP A 103 15.02 3.60 13.18
CA TRP A 103 15.84 4.46 12.32
C TRP A 103 16.44 5.66 13.08
N SER A 104 15.75 6.24 14.05
CA SER A 104 16.24 7.46 14.72
C SER A 104 17.46 7.23 15.62
N MET A 105 17.76 5.98 15.97
CA MET A 105 18.94 5.64 16.73
C MET A 105 20.23 5.61 15.90
N SER A 106 20.17 5.71 14.56
CA SER A 106 21.38 5.73 13.72
C SER A 106 21.22 6.57 12.47
N MET A 107 22.17 7.50 12.25
CA MET A 107 22.29 8.28 11.01
C MET A 107 22.64 7.44 9.76
N LEU A 108 22.88 6.13 9.91
CA LEU A 108 23.02 5.19 8.79
C LEU A 108 21.80 5.19 7.86
N ASP A 109 20.63 5.56 8.38
CA ASP A 109 19.35 5.54 7.67
C ASP A 109 18.70 6.93 7.62
N SER A 110 19.49 7.95 7.24
CA SER A 110 19.09 9.35 7.26
C SER A 110 18.18 9.79 6.10
N TYR A 111 17.49 8.85 5.46
CA TYR A 111 16.60 9.17 4.36
C TYR A 111 15.35 9.93 4.83
N GLN A 112 14.97 10.95 4.05
CA GLN A 112 13.83 11.82 4.36
C GLN A 112 12.50 11.05 4.46
N HIS A 113 12.38 9.90 3.81
CA HIS A 113 11.15 9.12 3.82
C HIS A 113 10.87 8.42 5.15
N HIS A 114 11.87 8.06 5.95
CA HIS A 114 11.65 7.48 7.29
C HIS A 114 10.95 8.47 8.23
N TYR A 115 11.33 9.74 8.17
CA TYR A 115 10.62 10.82 8.88
C TYR A 115 9.15 10.89 8.46
N LEU A 116 8.87 10.83 7.14
CA LEU A 116 7.50 10.84 6.67
C LEU A 116 6.72 9.63 7.17
N LEU A 117 7.30 8.42 7.08
CA LEU A 117 6.66 7.19 7.56
C LEU A 117 6.37 7.24 9.06
N SER A 118 7.29 7.75 9.89
CA SER A 118 7.03 8.01 11.31
C SER A 118 5.86 8.97 11.53
N ILE A 119 5.79 10.06 10.76
CA ILE A 119 4.66 11.01 10.82
C ILE A 119 3.35 10.34 10.38
N VAL A 120 3.38 9.49 9.34
CA VAL A 120 2.20 8.75 8.88
C VAL A 120 1.71 7.77 9.94
N LEU A 121 2.60 6.96 10.50
CA LEU A 121 2.26 6.02 11.58
C LEU A 121 1.71 6.74 12.80
N PHE A 122 2.30 7.88 13.18
CA PHE A 122 1.80 8.73 14.24
C PHE A 122 0.40 9.29 13.92
N ALA A 123 0.17 9.80 12.70
CA ALA A 123 -1.13 10.29 12.28
C ALA A 123 -2.19 9.17 12.30
N MET A 124 -1.81 7.93 11.95
CA MET A 124 -2.68 6.75 11.99
C MET A 124 -3.14 6.41 13.40
N ILE A 125 -2.35 6.72 14.44
CA ILE A 125 -2.81 6.63 15.83
C ILE A 125 -4.12 7.40 15.96
N PHE A 126 -4.28 8.54 15.28
CA PHE A 126 -5.48 9.38 15.40
C PHE A 126 -6.61 9.07 14.42
N PHE A 127 -6.48 8.06 13.56
CA PHE A 127 -7.55 7.65 12.65
C PHE A 127 -8.79 7.14 13.40
N PRO A 128 -9.99 7.27 12.82
CA PRO A 128 -11.21 6.70 13.40
C PRO A 128 -11.09 5.17 13.50
N ARG A 129 -11.54 4.59 14.62
CA ARG A 129 -11.48 3.14 14.89
C ARG A 129 -12.65 2.38 14.25
N LEU A 130 -12.75 2.50 12.94
CA LEU A 130 -13.83 1.95 12.14
C LEU A 130 -13.81 0.42 12.15
N VAL A 131 -14.95 -0.20 12.42
CA VAL A 131 -15.20 -1.63 12.20
C VAL A 131 -15.80 -1.86 10.81
N ARG A 132 -15.90 -3.12 10.40
CA ARG A 132 -16.50 -3.50 9.10
C ARG A 132 -17.86 -2.84 8.91
N ASP A 133 -18.73 -2.91 9.92
CA ASP A 133 -20.12 -2.48 9.81
C ASP A 133 -20.26 -0.96 9.69
N ASP A 134 -19.27 -0.20 10.16
CA ASP A 134 -19.20 1.26 9.96
C ASP A 134 -18.96 1.63 8.49
N VAL A 135 -18.34 0.73 7.72
CA VAL A 135 -17.97 0.96 6.32
C VAL A 135 -18.94 0.25 5.37
N PHE A 136 -19.36 -0.97 5.72
CA PHE A 136 -20.18 -1.88 4.92
C PHE A 136 -21.42 -2.32 5.70
N PRO A 137 -22.43 -1.45 5.87
CA PRO A 137 -23.68 -1.83 6.54
C PRO A 137 -24.41 -2.96 5.79
N VAL A 138 -24.21 -3.03 4.46
CA VAL A 138 -24.66 -4.14 3.61
C VAL A 138 -23.51 -4.48 2.68
N ALA A 139 -22.85 -5.62 2.90
CA ALA A 139 -21.79 -6.09 2.01
C ALA A 139 -22.40 -6.67 0.74
N SER A 140 -21.85 -6.32 -0.43
CA SER A 140 -22.32 -6.87 -1.69
C SER A 140 -21.63 -8.21 -1.99
N GLU A 141 -22.39 -9.21 -2.44
CA GLU A 141 -21.80 -10.50 -2.83
C GLU A 141 -20.76 -10.33 -3.95
N ARG A 142 -20.99 -9.38 -4.87
CA ARG A 142 -20.06 -9.02 -5.94
C ARG A 142 -18.77 -8.41 -5.40
N GLY A 143 -18.86 -7.44 -4.49
CA GLY A 143 -17.70 -6.78 -3.89
C GLY A 143 -16.84 -7.75 -3.08
N VAL A 144 -17.47 -8.67 -2.34
CA VAL A 144 -16.78 -9.76 -1.65
C VAL A 144 -16.01 -10.65 -2.65
N ARG A 145 -16.66 -11.09 -3.73
CA ARG A 145 -16.02 -11.96 -4.73
C ARG A 145 -14.86 -11.26 -5.45
N VAL A 146 -15.12 -10.07 -6.00
CA VAL A 146 -14.15 -9.33 -6.82
C VAL A 146 -13.00 -8.79 -5.97
N GLY A 147 -13.31 -8.11 -4.87
CA GLY A 147 -12.28 -7.61 -3.98
C GLY A 147 -11.48 -8.74 -3.32
N GLY A 148 -12.12 -9.86 -3.00
CA GLY A 148 -11.46 -11.03 -2.41
C GLY A 148 -10.47 -11.65 -3.40
N ALA A 149 -10.87 -11.79 -4.66
CA ALA A 149 -9.98 -12.23 -5.74
C ALA A 149 -8.80 -11.27 -5.93
N LEU A 150 -9.04 -9.96 -5.97
CA LEU A 150 -7.99 -8.95 -6.11
C LEU A 150 -7.01 -8.95 -4.92
N LEU A 151 -7.50 -9.15 -3.70
CA LEU A 151 -6.64 -9.28 -2.52
C LEU A 151 -5.79 -10.54 -2.58
N ALA A 152 -6.42 -11.71 -2.80
CA ALA A 152 -5.70 -12.97 -2.89
C ALA A 152 -4.62 -12.90 -3.98
N TYR A 153 -4.98 -12.32 -5.12
CA TYR A 153 -4.08 -12.06 -6.22
C TYR A 153 -2.92 -11.14 -5.82
N GLY A 154 -3.21 -10.00 -5.19
CA GLY A 154 -2.19 -9.05 -4.73
C GLY A 154 -1.24 -9.66 -3.69
N LEU A 155 -1.74 -10.48 -2.76
CA LEU A 155 -0.90 -11.21 -1.80
C LEU A 155 -0.01 -12.25 -2.49
N VAL A 156 -0.55 -12.98 -3.47
CA VAL A 156 0.24 -13.93 -4.28
C VAL A 156 1.32 -13.18 -5.06
N GLU A 157 0.98 -12.06 -5.71
CA GLU A 157 1.96 -11.22 -6.40
C GLU A 157 3.03 -10.70 -5.46
N ILE A 158 2.68 -10.22 -4.27
CA ILE A 158 3.67 -9.76 -3.29
C ILE A 158 4.57 -10.93 -2.87
N VAL A 159 4.01 -12.08 -2.48
CA VAL A 159 4.81 -13.21 -1.99
C VAL A 159 5.67 -13.82 -3.09
N VAL A 160 5.08 -14.11 -4.26
CA VAL A 160 5.80 -14.68 -5.41
C VAL A 160 6.78 -13.66 -5.99
N GLY A 161 6.40 -12.39 -6.00
CA GLY A 161 7.22 -11.26 -6.40
C GLY A 161 8.44 -11.06 -5.52
N LEU A 162 8.24 -11.04 -4.20
CA LEU A 162 9.32 -11.03 -3.22
C LEU A 162 10.21 -12.28 -3.33
N ALA A 163 9.63 -13.41 -3.72
CA ALA A 163 10.37 -14.62 -4.07
C ALA A 163 11.05 -14.55 -5.45
N ASN A 164 10.91 -13.44 -6.16
CA ASN A 164 11.37 -13.20 -7.52
C ASN A 164 10.91 -14.29 -8.52
N GLY A 165 9.81 -14.96 -8.20
CA GLY A 165 9.12 -15.88 -9.10
C GLY A 165 8.38 -15.10 -10.18
N GLN A 166 8.15 -15.74 -11.32
CA GLN A 166 7.27 -15.16 -12.34
C GLN A 166 5.85 -15.08 -11.75
N THR A 167 5.44 -13.89 -11.34
CA THR A 167 4.05 -13.66 -10.96
C THR A 167 3.21 -13.59 -12.25
N PRO A 168 1.92 -13.94 -12.22
CA PRO A 168 1.11 -13.99 -13.44
C PRO A 168 1.02 -12.63 -14.17
N LEU A 169 1.24 -11.49 -13.47
CA LEU A 169 1.30 -10.16 -14.09
C LEU A 169 2.67 -9.45 -13.93
N GLY A 170 3.63 -9.99 -13.21
CA GLY A 170 4.94 -9.37 -12.95
C GLY A 170 4.87 -8.06 -12.16
N LEU A 171 3.78 -7.76 -11.43
CA LEU A 171 3.49 -6.40 -10.92
C LEU A 171 4.30 -6.00 -9.70
N PHE A 172 4.67 -6.97 -8.88
CA PHE A 172 5.46 -6.78 -7.67
C PHE A 172 6.61 -7.79 -7.75
N GLY A 173 7.85 -7.33 -7.64
CA GLY A 173 9.03 -8.18 -7.70
C GLY A 173 10.28 -7.35 -8.00
N PRO A 174 11.24 -7.24 -7.06
CA PRO A 174 12.43 -6.40 -7.22
C PRO A 174 13.50 -7.04 -8.14
N GLY A 175 13.13 -7.64 -9.27
CA GLY A 175 14.15 -8.23 -10.13
C GLY A 175 13.69 -9.16 -11.23
N THR A 176 12.70 -8.76 -12.03
CA THR A 176 12.72 -9.19 -13.44
C THR A 176 12.96 -7.96 -14.30
N HIS A 177 14.23 -7.65 -14.51
CA HIS A 177 14.70 -6.74 -15.56
C HIS A 177 14.68 -7.42 -16.94
N LEU A 178 14.02 -8.58 -17.08
CA LEU A 178 13.50 -8.96 -18.39
C LEU A 178 12.69 -7.77 -18.91
N PRO A 179 12.99 -7.26 -20.11
CA PRO A 179 12.26 -6.16 -20.71
C PRO A 179 10.84 -6.66 -20.98
N THR A 180 10.00 -6.59 -19.96
CA THR A 180 8.57 -6.69 -20.10
C THR A 180 8.23 -5.35 -20.73
N PRO A 181 8.01 -5.26 -22.05
CA PRO A 181 7.90 -3.99 -22.72
C PRO A 181 6.83 -3.15 -22.02
N ALA A 182 7.02 -1.83 -21.96
CA ALA A 182 6.11 -0.93 -21.25
C ALA A 182 4.62 -1.14 -21.64
N TRP A 183 4.35 -1.60 -22.87
CA TRP A 183 3.01 -1.96 -23.33
C TRP A 183 2.42 -3.19 -22.63
N ILE A 184 3.23 -4.16 -22.19
CA ILE A 184 2.77 -5.31 -21.39
C ILE A 184 2.39 -4.83 -19.99
N TRP A 185 3.15 -3.92 -19.38
CA TRP A 185 2.75 -3.27 -18.12
C TRP A 185 1.45 -2.48 -18.26
N LEU A 186 1.32 -1.70 -19.34
CA LEU A 186 0.10 -0.99 -19.70
C LEU A 186 -1.06 -1.96 -19.95
N ALA A 187 -0.86 -3.06 -20.67
CA ALA A 187 -1.88 -4.06 -20.96
C ALA A 187 -2.29 -4.82 -19.69
N ARG A 188 -1.34 -5.20 -18.83
CA ARG A 188 -1.58 -5.91 -17.57
C ARG A 188 -2.27 -5.04 -16.53
N GLY A 189 -1.79 -3.82 -16.34
CA GLY A 189 -2.47 -2.79 -15.55
C GLY A 189 -3.86 -2.47 -16.13
N SER A 190 -3.98 -2.38 -17.45
CA SER A 190 -5.26 -2.17 -18.13
C SER A 190 -6.18 -3.38 -18.01
N ILE A 191 -5.70 -4.63 -18.00
CA ILE A 191 -6.51 -5.85 -17.82
C ILE A 191 -6.96 -5.99 -16.37
N ALA A 192 -6.11 -5.67 -15.39
CA ALA A 192 -6.52 -5.61 -13.99
C ALA A 192 -7.56 -4.50 -13.76
N LEU A 193 -7.34 -3.32 -14.37
CA LEU A 193 -8.28 -2.20 -14.35
C LEU A 193 -9.55 -2.49 -15.16
N LEU A 194 -9.46 -3.19 -16.29
CA LEU A 194 -10.57 -3.59 -17.17
C LEU A 194 -11.37 -4.71 -16.54
N GLY A 195 -10.75 -5.72 -15.95
CA GLY A 195 -11.41 -6.75 -15.14
C GLY A 195 -12.11 -6.13 -13.93
N GLY A 196 -11.48 -5.13 -13.30
CA GLY A 196 -12.12 -4.24 -12.34
C GLY A 196 -13.33 -3.50 -12.95
N LEU A 197 -13.17 -2.83 -14.09
CA LEU A 197 -14.22 -2.05 -14.80
C LEU A 197 -15.39 -2.92 -15.28
N LEU A 198 -15.12 -4.13 -15.77
CA LEU A 198 -16.12 -5.14 -16.14
C LEU A 198 -16.86 -5.65 -14.90
N ALA A 199 -16.19 -5.71 -13.75
CA ALA A 199 -16.82 -5.87 -12.45
C ALA A 199 -17.62 -4.64 -11.97
N PHE A 200 -17.69 -3.54 -12.74
CA PHE A 200 -18.56 -2.40 -12.48
C PHE A 200 -19.64 -2.19 -13.54
N LEU A 201 -19.66 -2.98 -14.63
CA LEU A 201 -20.79 -2.96 -15.54
C LEU A 201 -22.05 -3.41 -14.78
N PRO A 202 -23.16 -2.64 -14.84
CA PRO A 202 -24.42 -3.09 -14.26
C PRO A 202 -24.78 -4.42 -14.90
N LYS A 203 -25.08 -5.43 -14.08
CA LYS A 203 -25.69 -6.66 -14.59
C LYS A 203 -27.00 -6.19 -15.20
N GLU A 204 -27.20 -6.39 -16.50
CA GLU A 204 -28.52 -6.24 -17.09
C GLU A 204 -29.46 -7.05 -16.20
N THR A 205 -30.40 -6.34 -15.56
CA THR A 205 -31.39 -6.96 -14.70
C THR A 205 -32.36 -7.66 -15.63
N LYS A 206 -31.98 -8.87 -16.04
CA LYS A 206 -32.81 -9.74 -16.89
C LYS A 206 -34.17 -10.04 -16.24
N ASP A 207 -34.30 -9.79 -14.95
CA ASP A 207 -35.51 -10.08 -14.16
C ASP A 207 -36.58 -8.98 -14.20
N ARG A 208 -36.43 -7.92 -15.02
CA ARG A 208 -37.46 -6.88 -15.18
C ARG A 208 -38.30 -6.98 -16.47
N ALA A 209 -38.01 -7.93 -17.35
CA ALA A 209 -38.74 -8.09 -18.61
C ALA A 209 -39.92 -9.10 -18.54
N GLU A 210 -40.17 -9.73 -17.39
CA GLU A 210 -41.31 -10.66 -17.20
C GLU A 210 -42.36 -10.16 -16.19
N SER A 211 -42.45 -8.84 -15.94
CA SER A 211 -43.73 -8.31 -15.47
C SER A 211 -44.68 -8.30 -16.67
N ALA A 212 -45.55 -9.30 -16.72
CA ALA A 212 -46.64 -9.42 -17.68
C ALA A 212 -47.31 -8.07 -17.96
N PRO A 213 -47.73 -7.79 -19.22
CA PRO A 213 -48.42 -6.56 -19.55
C PRO A 213 -49.61 -6.39 -18.61
N ILE A 214 -49.60 -5.30 -17.84
CA ILE A 214 -50.78 -4.85 -17.11
C ILE A 214 -51.85 -4.63 -18.19
N PRO A 215 -53.00 -5.32 -18.15
CA PRO A 215 -54.03 -5.13 -19.15
C PRO A 215 -54.45 -3.66 -19.15
N GLU A 216 -54.43 -3.05 -20.34
CA GLU A 216 -54.92 -1.70 -20.55
C GLU A 216 -56.38 -1.62 -20.03
N PRO A 217 -56.71 -0.62 -19.20
CA PRO A 217 -58.10 -0.35 -18.88
C PRO A 217 -58.80 0.03 -20.19
N LYS A 218 -59.80 -0.78 -20.57
CA LYS A 218 -60.71 -0.49 -21.69
C LYS A 218 -61.33 0.88 -21.48
N ASP A 219 -61.23 1.71 -22.51
CA ASP A 219 -61.85 3.02 -22.60
C ASP A 219 -63.37 2.89 -22.37
N GLU A 220 -63.86 3.49 -21.28
CA GLU A 220 -65.28 3.79 -21.13
C GLU A 220 -65.59 5.01 -22.02
N GLU A 221 -66.55 4.82 -22.92
CA GLU A 221 -67.06 5.83 -23.86
C GLU A 221 -67.46 7.14 -23.17
N PRO A 222 -67.07 8.31 -23.74
CA PRO A 222 -67.57 9.59 -23.30
C PRO A 222 -68.99 9.79 -23.84
N THR A 223 -69.98 9.68 -22.96
CA THR A 223 -71.33 10.19 -23.26
C THR A 223 -71.33 11.72 -23.24
N SER A 224 -72.04 12.23 -24.23
CA SER A 224 -72.04 13.58 -24.76
C SER A 224 -72.93 14.56 -23.99
N GLU A 225 -72.75 15.84 -24.33
CA GLU A 225 -73.71 16.96 -24.24
C GLU A 225 -73.96 17.62 -22.87
N ALA A 226 -73.44 18.85 -22.71
CA ALA A 226 -74.26 20.06 -22.69
C ALA A 226 -73.41 21.35 -22.52
N THR A 227 -73.30 22.09 -23.63
CA THR A 227 -73.55 23.54 -23.75
C THR A 227 -73.72 24.37 -22.46
N THR A 228 -72.87 25.39 -22.22
CA THR A 228 -73.15 26.85 -22.41
C THR A 228 -72.25 27.80 -21.61
N LYS A 229 -71.84 28.87 -22.32
CA LYS A 229 -71.70 30.29 -21.89
C LYS A 229 -70.69 30.70 -20.81
N SER A 230 -69.65 31.40 -21.30
CA SER A 230 -69.20 32.75 -20.90
C SER A 230 -69.81 33.38 -19.65
N THR A 231 -68.96 33.80 -18.70
CA THR A 231 -68.89 35.22 -18.27
C THR A 231 -67.67 35.51 -17.37
N LYS A 232 -67.07 36.68 -17.63
CA LYS A 232 -66.14 37.41 -16.76
C LYS A 232 -66.80 37.77 -15.41
N GLY A 233 -66.04 37.76 -14.32
CA GLY A 233 -66.32 38.68 -13.21
C GLY A 233 -65.86 38.30 -11.79
N LYS A 234 -64.98 39.15 -11.25
CA LYS A 234 -64.93 39.65 -9.85
C LYS A 234 -64.65 38.71 -8.66
N ARG A 235 -63.49 39.01 -8.02
CA ARG A 235 -63.27 39.23 -6.57
C ARG A 235 -64.51 39.07 -5.67
N SER A 236 -64.43 38.18 -4.67
CA SER A 236 -64.93 38.43 -3.30
C SER A 236 -64.62 37.29 -2.31
N LYS A 237 -64.07 37.69 -1.15
CA LYS A 237 -64.27 37.22 0.23
C LYS A 237 -64.39 35.72 0.57
N LYS A 238 -63.45 35.30 1.43
CA LYS A 238 -63.66 34.84 2.82
C LYS A 238 -64.86 33.89 3.03
N GLY A 239 -64.57 32.60 3.06
CA GLY A 239 -65.45 31.56 3.59
C GLY A 239 -64.63 30.45 4.26
N LYS A 240 -64.70 30.39 5.59
CA LYS A 240 -64.32 29.21 6.38
C LYS A 240 -65.13 28.02 5.85
N LYS A 241 -64.49 27.05 5.21
CA LYS A 241 -65.04 25.70 5.00
C LYS A 241 -64.20 24.73 5.80
N GLN A 242 -64.83 24.14 6.82
CA GLN A 242 -64.36 22.94 7.49
C GLN A 242 -64.09 21.86 6.43
N SER A 243 -62.85 21.42 6.31
CA SER A 243 -62.53 20.22 5.54
C SER A 243 -63.08 19.02 6.32
N LYS A 244 -64.24 18.51 5.90
CA LYS A 244 -64.59 17.11 6.13
C LYS A 244 -63.46 16.29 5.51
N LEU A 245 -62.61 15.67 6.33
CA LEU A 245 -61.82 14.52 5.92
C LEU A 245 -62.83 13.45 5.49
N GLN A 246 -63.08 13.33 4.20
CA GLN A 246 -63.57 12.08 3.64
C GLN A 246 -62.43 11.08 3.79
N ALA A 247 -62.66 10.04 4.60
CA ALA A 247 -61.83 8.86 4.59
C ALA A 247 -61.79 8.33 3.14
N PRO A 248 -60.61 8.00 2.59
CA PRO A 248 -60.52 7.46 1.25
C PRO A 248 -61.34 6.17 1.19
N ALA A 249 -62.29 6.15 0.25
CA ALA A 249 -62.99 4.94 -0.12
C ALA A 249 -61.95 3.94 -0.64
N ASP A 250 -61.89 2.79 0.03
CA ASP A 250 -61.20 1.58 -0.39
C ASP A 250 -59.64 1.58 -0.23
N PRO A 251 -59.11 1.17 0.93
CA PRO A 251 -57.66 0.96 1.12
C PRO A 251 -57.07 -0.13 0.22
N SER A 252 -57.88 -0.92 -0.49
CA SER A 252 -57.40 -1.95 -1.41
C SER A 252 -56.94 -1.40 -2.78
N LYS A 253 -57.24 -0.14 -3.10
CA LYS A 253 -56.86 0.51 -4.37
C LYS A 253 -55.65 1.44 -4.30
N LEU A 254 -55.05 1.60 -3.12
CA LEU A 254 -53.75 2.28 -3.00
C LEU A 254 -52.67 1.37 -3.58
N LYS A 255 -52.44 1.49 -4.89
CA LYS A 255 -51.20 1.03 -5.54
C LYS A 255 -50.06 1.73 -4.81
N ILE A 256 -49.46 1.04 -3.84
CA ILE A 256 -48.22 1.45 -3.19
C ILE A 256 -47.16 1.40 -4.30
N LEU A 257 -47.01 2.52 -5.02
CA LEU A 257 -45.87 2.69 -5.90
C LEU A 257 -44.64 2.49 -5.02
N PRO A 258 -43.75 1.53 -5.34
CA PRO A 258 -42.57 1.29 -4.53
C PRO A 258 -41.83 2.62 -4.39
N ARG A 259 -41.79 3.14 -3.16
CA ARG A 259 -41.09 4.37 -2.85
C ARG A 259 -39.69 4.22 -3.45
N PRO A 260 -39.25 5.11 -4.35
CA PRO A 260 -37.93 5.00 -4.96
C PRO A 260 -36.94 4.87 -3.80
N ALA A 261 -36.16 3.78 -3.81
CA ALA A 261 -35.26 3.45 -2.72
C ALA A 261 -34.45 4.71 -2.38
N ALA A 262 -34.54 5.16 -1.13
CA ALA A 262 -33.79 6.34 -0.72
C ALA A 262 -32.32 6.13 -1.11
N PRO A 263 -31.68 7.11 -1.77
CA PRO A 263 -30.31 6.94 -2.23
C PRO A 263 -29.45 6.50 -1.07
N LEU A 264 -28.73 5.38 -1.25
CA LEU A 264 -27.91 4.76 -0.23
C LEU A 264 -26.94 5.81 0.31
N VAL A 265 -27.17 6.30 1.53
CA VAL A 265 -26.29 7.28 2.16
C VAL A 265 -25.00 6.56 2.52
N LEU A 266 -23.94 6.83 1.76
CA LEU A 266 -22.64 6.24 2.00
C LEU A 266 -22.12 6.67 3.38
N PRO A 267 -21.62 5.72 4.20
CA PRO A 267 -21.06 6.05 5.51
C PRO A 267 -19.91 7.04 5.42
N ASN A 268 -20.02 8.15 6.16
CA ASN A 268 -19.01 9.20 6.28
C ASN A 268 -18.59 9.36 7.74
N THR A 269 -17.32 9.71 7.97
CA THR A 269 -16.75 9.88 9.31
C THR A 269 -15.88 11.13 9.41
N VAL A 270 -15.68 11.64 10.62
CA VAL A 270 -14.70 12.70 10.90
C VAL A 270 -13.35 12.03 11.17
N ALA A 271 -12.37 12.30 10.32
CA ALA A 271 -11.07 11.65 10.37
C ALA A 271 -9.92 12.68 10.29
N TRP A 272 -9.77 13.50 11.33
CA TRP A 272 -8.78 14.58 11.31
C TRP A 272 -7.34 14.07 11.12
N GLY A 273 -6.98 12.92 11.69
CA GLY A 273 -5.66 12.30 11.47
C GLY A 273 -5.43 11.91 10.00
N TYR A 274 -6.48 11.47 9.30
CA TYR A 274 -6.43 11.20 7.87
C TYR A 274 -6.27 12.49 7.07
N VAL A 275 -6.99 13.56 7.43
CA VAL A 275 -6.83 14.87 6.77
C VAL A 275 -5.43 15.43 7.01
N LEU A 276 -4.87 15.26 8.22
CA LEU A 276 -3.50 15.63 8.53
C LEU A 276 -2.50 14.89 7.63
N LEU A 277 -2.67 13.58 7.45
CA LEU A 277 -1.86 12.81 6.50
C LEU A 277 -1.94 13.39 5.08
N THR A 278 -3.15 13.65 4.57
CA THR A 278 -3.31 14.24 3.23
C THR A 278 -2.61 15.58 3.09
N LEU A 279 -2.65 16.41 4.15
CA LEU A 279 -2.00 17.71 4.16
C LEU A 279 -0.47 17.56 4.22
N SER A 280 0.06 16.66 5.06
CA SER A 280 1.49 16.35 5.10
C SER A 280 2.00 15.87 3.75
N THR A 281 1.27 14.96 3.08
CA THR A 281 1.60 14.51 1.73
C THR A 281 1.58 15.67 0.73
N ALA A 282 0.59 16.57 0.81
CA ALA A 282 0.55 17.76 -0.02
C ALA A 282 1.80 18.64 0.19
N ILE A 283 2.19 18.89 1.44
CA ILE A 283 3.38 19.69 1.78
C ILE A 283 4.64 19.07 1.18
N VAL A 284 4.80 17.75 1.23
CA VAL A 284 5.93 17.06 0.58
C VAL A 284 5.94 17.31 -0.93
N TYR A 285 4.80 17.20 -1.61
CA TYR A 285 4.72 17.50 -3.04
C TYR A 285 5.00 18.97 -3.37
N PHE A 286 4.55 19.89 -2.52
CA PHE A 286 4.82 21.31 -2.69
C PHE A 286 6.31 21.62 -2.53
N TYR A 287 6.94 21.11 -1.47
CA TYR A 287 8.36 21.32 -1.20
C TYR A 287 9.23 20.70 -2.29
N THR A 288 8.88 19.49 -2.75
CA THR A 288 9.59 18.84 -3.86
C THR A 288 9.45 19.61 -5.18
N ALA A 289 8.30 20.25 -5.44
CA ALA A 289 8.14 21.11 -6.61
C ALA A 289 9.07 22.33 -6.53
N ILE A 290 9.14 22.99 -5.35
CA ILE A 290 10.02 24.14 -5.12
C ILE A 290 11.48 23.77 -5.29
N THR A 291 11.94 22.66 -4.69
CA THR A 291 13.36 22.27 -4.75
C THR A 291 13.79 21.89 -6.17
N LYS A 292 12.85 21.52 -7.04
CA LYS A 292 13.08 21.27 -8.48
C LYS A 292 12.98 22.53 -9.35
N MET A 293 12.73 23.71 -8.79
CA MET A 293 12.75 24.96 -9.57
C MET A 293 14.17 25.46 -9.88
N THR A 294 15.23 24.75 -9.46
CA THR A 294 16.61 25.09 -9.79
C THR A 294 16.89 24.93 -11.29
N GLY A 295 17.91 25.62 -11.79
CA GLY A 295 18.29 25.55 -13.21
C GLY A 295 18.59 24.12 -13.67
N ASP A 296 19.26 23.33 -12.82
CA ASP A 296 19.64 21.95 -13.11
C ASP A 296 18.43 21.02 -13.36
N TRP A 297 17.33 21.21 -12.64
CA TRP A 297 16.08 20.48 -12.87
C TRP A 297 15.27 21.06 -14.02
N ARG A 298 15.15 22.38 -14.10
CA ARG A 298 14.37 23.07 -15.15
C ARG A 298 14.91 22.83 -16.55
N GLU A 299 16.23 22.80 -16.71
CA GLU A 299 16.90 22.50 -17.98
C GLU A 299 17.06 20.98 -18.23
N GLY A 300 16.55 20.14 -17.33
CA GLY A 300 16.52 18.68 -17.51
C GLY A 300 17.83 17.95 -17.24
N HIS A 301 18.90 18.66 -16.84
CA HIS A 301 20.21 18.07 -16.57
C HIS A 301 20.16 17.02 -15.45
N ALA A 302 19.44 17.31 -14.36
CA ALA A 302 19.24 16.36 -13.26
C ALA A 302 18.62 15.05 -13.75
N LEU A 303 17.51 15.15 -14.50
CA LEU A 303 16.82 13.98 -15.04
C LEU A 303 17.63 13.24 -16.07
N ARG A 304 18.44 13.93 -16.90
CA ARG A 304 19.34 13.26 -17.83
C ARG A 304 20.38 12.42 -17.10
N ARG A 305 20.95 12.92 -15.99
CA ARG A 305 21.91 12.14 -15.17
C ARG A 305 21.27 10.93 -14.50
N LEU A 306 20.02 11.08 -14.02
CA LEU A 306 19.30 10.01 -13.33
C LEU A 306 18.64 9.01 -14.30
N GLY A 307 18.18 9.47 -15.45
CA GLY A 307 17.36 8.73 -16.41
C GLY A 307 18.18 7.88 -17.37
N GLN A 308 19.09 7.08 -16.85
CA GLN A 308 19.95 6.18 -17.64
C GLN A 308 19.28 4.83 -17.96
N SER A 309 17.99 4.69 -17.66
CA SER A 309 17.25 3.47 -17.99
C SER A 309 17.03 3.33 -19.50
N GLU A 310 16.92 2.08 -19.95
CA GLU A 310 16.59 1.76 -21.34
C GLU A 310 15.25 2.34 -21.77
N LEU A 311 14.29 2.46 -20.84
CA LEU A 311 12.98 3.07 -21.10
C LEU A 311 13.11 4.55 -21.47
N LEU A 312 13.84 5.34 -20.66
CA LEU A 312 13.97 6.77 -20.90
C LEU A 312 14.89 7.08 -22.08
N LEU A 313 15.99 6.34 -22.24
CA LEU A 313 16.88 6.48 -23.39
C LEU A 313 16.21 5.97 -24.69
N GLY A 314 15.35 4.95 -24.60
CA GLY A 314 14.52 4.49 -25.71
C GLY A 314 13.47 5.52 -26.10
N LEU A 315 12.81 6.13 -25.12
CA LEU A 315 11.84 7.20 -25.35
C LEU A 315 12.52 8.45 -25.93
N GLU A 316 13.69 8.83 -25.42
CA GLU A 316 14.49 9.92 -25.96
C GLU A 316 14.81 9.67 -27.43
N ARG A 317 15.36 8.49 -27.78
CA ARG A 317 15.67 8.11 -29.16
C ARG A 317 14.44 8.11 -30.07
N TYR A 318 13.34 7.51 -29.63
CA TYR A 318 12.07 7.52 -30.38
C TYR A 318 11.62 8.96 -30.68
N VAL A 319 11.71 9.83 -29.68
CA VAL A 319 11.29 11.22 -29.78
C VAL A 319 12.26 12.08 -30.61
N THR A 320 13.55 11.74 -30.66
CA THR A 320 14.55 12.43 -31.50
C THR A 320 14.53 11.96 -32.95
N ASP A 321 14.32 10.66 -33.17
CA ASP A 321 14.54 10.01 -34.47
C ASP A 321 13.23 9.89 -35.25
N ASP A 322 12.18 9.34 -34.62
CA ASP A 322 10.87 9.11 -35.25
C ASP A 322 9.90 10.28 -35.03
N GLY A 323 10.03 10.92 -33.87
CA GLY A 323 9.16 12.02 -33.45
C GLY A 323 7.80 11.57 -32.90
N LEU A 324 7.15 12.45 -32.15
CA LEU A 324 5.81 12.19 -31.63
C LEU A 324 4.75 12.49 -32.71
N PRO A 325 3.64 11.72 -32.79
CA PRO A 325 2.61 11.88 -33.81
C PRO A 325 2.05 13.31 -33.98
N LEU A 326 2.05 14.12 -32.91
CA LEU A 326 1.53 15.49 -32.90
C LEU A 326 2.60 16.57 -32.80
N PHE A 327 3.84 16.22 -32.45
CA PHE A 327 4.89 17.20 -32.14
C PHE A 327 6.13 17.07 -33.04
N GLY A 328 6.19 16.05 -33.89
CA GLY A 328 7.35 15.77 -34.72
C GLY A 328 8.57 15.37 -33.90
N THR A 329 9.75 15.43 -34.51
CA THR A 329 11.02 15.19 -33.85
C THR A 329 11.39 16.38 -32.96
N MET A 330 12.07 16.11 -31.84
CA MET A 330 12.62 17.17 -30.99
C MET A 330 14.06 16.86 -30.61
N GLN A 331 14.83 17.91 -30.33
CA GLN A 331 16.20 17.74 -29.84
C GLN A 331 16.20 17.11 -28.45
N SER A 332 17.18 16.24 -28.18
CA SER A 332 17.42 15.61 -26.86
C SER A 332 17.37 16.61 -25.69
N ALA A 333 18.01 17.77 -25.83
CA ALA A 333 17.97 18.81 -24.80
C ALA A 333 16.55 19.32 -24.52
N THR A 334 15.72 19.43 -25.56
CA THR A 334 14.31 19.82 -25.42
C THR A 334 13.50 18.74 -24.73
N PHE A 335 13.72 17.47 -25.06
CA PHE A 335 13.09 16.33 -24.39
C PHE A 335 13.35 16.36 -22.88
N TRP A 336 14.62 16.45 -22.45
CA TRP A 336 14.98 16.47 -21.03
C TRP A 336 14.46 17.71 -20.31
N LYS A 337 14.48 18.88 -20.95
CA LYS A 337 13.90 20.12 -20.42
C LYS A 337 12.39 20.00 -20.19
N LEU A 338 11.66 19.42 -21.15
CA LEU A 338 10.23 19.16 -21.03
C LEU A 338 9.94 18.15 -19.92
N LEU A 339 10.74 17.09 -19.81
CA LEU A 339 10.59 16.11 -18.73
C LEU A 339 10.85 16.74 -17.35
N GLY A 340 11.87 17.59 -17.24
CA GLY A 340 12.21 18.33 -16.01
C GLY A 340 11.10 19.29 -15.59
N THR A 341 10.61 20.09 -16.52
CA THR A 341 9.47 21.00 -16.31
C THR A 341 8.18 20.23 -16.00
N GLY A 342 7.96 19.12 -16.69
CA GLY A 342 6.84 18.21 -16.46
C GLY A 342 6.85 17.62 -15.04
N ALA A 343 8.02 17.21 -14.53
CA ALA A 343 8.15 16.70 -13.17
C ALA A 343 7.75 17.74 -12.11
N ILE A 344 8.06 19.03 -12.33
CA ILE A 344 7.62 20.13 -11.46
C ILE A 344 6.10 20.30 -11.53
N LEU A 345 5.53 20.35 -12.74
CA LEU A 345 4.09 20.52 -12.94
C LEU A 345 3.29 19.37 -12.31
N VAL A 346 3.75 18.14 -12.50
CA VAL A 346 3.15 16.94 -11.90
C VAL A 346 3.13 17.05 -10.38
N GLN A 347 4.19 17.57 -9.74
CA GLN A 347 4.21 17.76 -8.29
C GLN A 347 3.26 18.87 -7.82
N ILE A 348 3.07 19.95 -8.59
CA ILE A 348 2.07 20.99 -8.31
C ILE A 348 0.64 20.43 -8.40
N VAL A 349 0.37 19.60 -9.41
CA VAL A 349 -0.93 18.93 -9.56
C VAL A 349 -1.14 17.96 -8.40
N SER A 350 -0.15 17.16 -8.02
CA SER A 350 -0.20 16.26 -6.86
C SER A 350 -0.50 17.03 -5.58
N PHE A 351 0.23 18.12 -5.30
CA PHE A 351 -0.04 19.01 -4.16
C PHE A 351 -1.51 19.45 -4.12
N THR A 352 -2.01 19.97 -5.24
CA THR A 352 -3.39 20.43 -5.38
C THR A 352 -4.39 19.30 -5.13
N ALA A 353 -4.13 18.11 -5.70
CA ALA A 353 -4.98 16.94 -5.53
C ALA A 353 -5.11 16.54 -4.06
N TYR A 354 -3.99 16.50 -3.32
CA TYR A 354 -3.97 16.14 -1.90
C TYR A 354 -4.63 17.19 -1.00
N VAL A 355 -4.49 18.49 -1.30
CA VAL A 355 -5.24 19.56 -0.60
C VAL A 355 -6.75 19.44 -0.82
N LEU A 356 -7.18 19.03 -2.02
CA LEU A 356 -8.60 18.90 -2.36
C LEU A 356 -9.20 17.54 -1.98
N ALA A 357 -8.37 16.54 -1.65
CA ALA A 357 -8.81 15.17 -1.42
C ALA A 357 -9.87 15.04 -0.31
N SER A 358 -9.68 15.72 0.82
CA SER A 358 -10.65 15.70 1.93
C SER A 358 -12.00 16.34 1.57
N GLN A 359 -12.05 17.11 0.48
CA GLN A 359 -13.25 17.83 0.06
C GLN A 359 -14.10 17.05 -0.94
N MET A 360 -13.52 16.08 -1.66
CA MET A 360 -14.25 15.41 -2.74
C MET A 360 -15.42 14.55 -2.25
N ASP A 361 -15.37 14.03 -1.01
CA ASP A 361 -16.43 13.17 -0.49
C ASP A 361 -17.68 13.96 -0.07
N GLN A 362 -17.60 15.30 -0.02
CA GLN A 362 -18.73 16.16 0.36
C GLN A 362 -19.89 16.07 -0.65
N PRO A 363 -21.16 16.01 -0.20
CA PRO A 363 -22.34 15.95 -1.09
C PRO A 363 -22.38 17.08 -2.12
N SER A 364 -21.95 18.29 -1.73
CA SER A 364 -21.91 19.48 -2.58
C SER A 364 -20.75 19.50 -3.59
N ALA A 365 -19.75 18.64 -3.44
CA ALA A 365 -18.50 18.68 -4.21
C ALA A 365 -18.55 17.86 -5.52
N THR A 366 -19.65 17.95 -6.27
CA THR A 366 -19.87 17.14 -7.48
C THR A 366 -18.79 17.30 -8.55
N ARG A 367 -18.22 18.50 -8.72
CA ARG A 367 -17.10 18.76 -9.63
C ARG A 367 -15.79 18.13 -9.13
N LEU A 368 -15.48 18.26 -7.84
CA LEU A 368 -14.25 17.70 -7.27
C LEU A 368 -14.23 16.17 -7.35
N ARG A 369 -15.39 15.51 -7.20
CA ARG A 369 -15.53 14.05 -7.40
C ARG A 369 -15.14 13.57 -8.79
N LYS A 370 -15.15 14.46 -9.80
CA LYS A 370 -14.71 14.15 -11.16
C LYS A 370 -13.23 14.50 -11.36
N TRP A 371 -12.82 15.68 -10.89
CA TRP A 371 -11.48 16.20 -11.17
C TRP A 371 -10.39 15.63 -10.28
N VAL A 372 -10.62 15.43 -8.98
CA VAL A 372 -9.59 14.90 -8.07
C VAL A 372 -9.12 13.49 -8.48
N PRO A 373 -10.02 12.55 -8.85
CA PRO A 373 -9.57 11.27 -9.39
C PRO A 373 -8.75 11.38 -10.67
N LEU A 374 -9.04 12.35 -11.54
CA LEU A 374 -8.23 12.57 -12.75
C LEU A 374 -6.83 13.12 -12.38
N MET A 375 -6.76 13.99 -11.38
CA MET A 375 -5.48 14.48 -10.86
C MET A 375 -4.63 13.39 -10.22
N SER A 376 -5.21 12.22 -9.87
CA SER A 376 -4.42 11.09 -9.35
C SER A 376 -3.41 10.54 -10.36
N LEU A 377 -3.60 10.79 -11.66
CA LEU A 377 -2.63 10.45 -12.70
C LEU A 377 -1.28 11.13 -12.47
N ALA A 378 -1.25 12.32 -11.85
CA ALA A 378 -0.01 13.03 -11.55
C ALA A 378 0.88 12.27 -10.55
N PRO A 379 0.47 12.02 -9.28
CA PRO A 379 1.30 11.29 -8.34
C PRO A 379 1.56 9.84 -8.77
N LEU A 380 0.60 9.19 -9.44
CA LEU A 380 0.79 7.83 -9.97
C LEU A 380 1.87 7.80 -11.06
N SER A 381 1.80 8.68 -12.06
CA SER A 381 2.81 8.73 -13.13
C SER A 381 4.19 9.11 -12.59
N PHE A 382 4.26 10.03 -11.62
CA PHE A 382 5.53 10.40 -11.00
C PHE A 382 6.21 9.21 -10.32
N HIS A 383 5.49 8.47 -9.47
CA HIS A 383 6.08 7.34 -8.74
C HIS A 383 6.32 6.12 -9.63
N LEU A 384 5.47 5.88 -10.64
CA LEU A 384 5.74 4.86 -11.65
C LEU A 384 7.00 5.19 -12.46
N LEU A 385 7.17 6.45 -12.86
CA LEU A 385 8.37 6.88 -13.58
C LEU A 385 9.62 6.84 -12.69
N ALA A 386 9.50 7.21 -11.41
CA ALA A 386 10.59 7.11 -10.44
C ALA A 386 11.11 5.66 -10.32
N GLU A 387 10.20 4.69 -10.25
CA GLU A 387 10.52 3.28 -10.11
C GLU A 387 11.04 2.67 -11.43
N THR A 388 10.27 2.82 -12.52
CA THR A 388 10.51 2.08 -13.77
C THR A 388 11.38 2.83 -14.78
N GLY A 389 11.36 4.16 -14.72
CA GLY A 389 12.09 5.01 -15.67
C GLY A 389 13.37 5.58 -15.09
N LEU A 390 13.38 6.02 -13.83
CA LEU A 390 14.56 6.58 -13.20
C LEU A 390 15.34 5.55 -12.37
N VAL A 391 14.71 4.41 -12.04
CA VAL A 391 15.31 3.32 -11.24
C VAL A 391 15.95 3.89 -9.97
N LEU A 392 15.21 4.78 -9.29
CA LEU A 392 15.72 5.42 -8.09
C LEU A 392 15.76 4.40 -6.96
N GLU A 393 16.92 4.27 -6.29
CA GLU A 393 17.09 3.46 -5.09
C GLU A 393 16.45 4.16 -3.86
N ILE A 394 15.13 4.39 -3.92
CA ILE A 394 14.34 5.01 -2.83
C ILE A 394 13.55 3.99 -2.01
N GLY A 395 13.89 2.71 -2.15
CA GLY A 395 13.29 1.59 -1.41
C GLY A 395 11.78 1.52 -1.59
N TRP A 396 11.08 1.16 -0.52
CA TRP A 396 9.62 0.98 -0.55
C TRP A 396 8.83 2.30 -0.63
N PHE A 397 9.50 3.45 -0.59
CA PHE A 397 8.85 4.76 -0.57
C PHE A 397 7.90 5.00 -1.74
N SER A 398 8.31 4.64 -2.97
CA SER A 398 7.46 4.73 -4.16
C SER A 398 6.13 3.98 -3.97
N TYR A 399 6.19 2.79 -3.39
CA TYR A 399 5.02 1.93 -3.17
C TYR A 399 4.06 2.53 -2.14
N TYR A 400 4.58 3.12 -1.06
CA TYR A 400 3.73 3.87 -0.12
C TYR A 400 3.01 5.03 -0.79
N MET A 401 3.72 5.77 -1.64
CA MET A 401 3.14 6.93 -2.29
C MET A 401 2.12 6.55 -3.37
N LEU A 402 2.34 5.44 -4.09
CA LEU A 402 1.35 4.84 -5.00
C LEU A 402 0.10 4.39 -4.23
N LEU A 403 0.28 3.72 -3.09
CA LEU A 403 -0.81 3.28 -2.22
C LEU A 403 -1.60 4.47 -1.67
N VAL A 404 -0.91 5.49 -1.15
CA VAL A 404 -1.52 6.71 -0.64
C VAL A 404 -2.28 7.41 -1.77
N ALA A 405 -1.71 7.55 -2.97
CA ALA A 405 -2.40 8.13 -4.12
C ALA A 405 -3.64 7.33 -4.51
N GLY A 406 -3.51 6.00 -4.57
CA GLY A 406 -4.61 5.08 -4.87
C GLY A 406 -5.77 5.22 -3.88
N VAL A 407 -5.52 5.17 -2.57
CA VAL A 407 -6.61 5.22 -1.58
C VAL A 407 -7.13 6.65 -1.36
N VAL A 408 -6.24 7.66 -1.40
CA VAL A 408 -6.63 9.04 -1.12
C VAL A 408 -7.34 9.68 -2.29
N LEU A 409 -6.97 9.39 -3.54
CA LEU A 409 -7.45 10.15 -4.71
C LEU A 409 -8.44 9.39 -5.59
N LEU A 410 -8.47 8.05 -5.55
CA LEU A 410 -9.44 7.29 -6.36
C LEU A 410 -10.88 7.46 -5.87
N PRO A 411 -11.90 7.19 -6.73
CA PRO A 411 -13.29 7.26 -6.34
C PRO A 411 -13.62 6.25 -5.22
N ALA A 412 -14.32 6.69 -4.16
CA ALA A 412 -14.67 5.85 -3.02
C ALA A 412 -15.44 4.56 -3.40
N ARG A 413 -16.24 4.60 -4.47
CA ARG A 413 -16.94 3.43 -5.02
C ARG A 413 -16.00 2.28 -5.41
N TRP A 414 -14.81 2.60 -5.93
CA TRP A 414 -13.81 1.60 -6.30
C TRP A 414 -13.14 1.02 -5.07
N LEU A 415 -12.79 1.90 -4.12
CA LEU A 415 -12.19 1.52 -2.85
C LEU A 415 -13.10 0.59 -2.04
N ARG A 416 -14.42 0.82 -2.07
CA ARG A 416 -15.40 -0.04 -1.38
C ARG A 416 -15.38 -1.47 -1.89
N VAL A 417 -15.26 -1.71 -3.19
CA VAL A 417 -15.15 -3.07 -3.75
C VAL A 417 -13.89 -3.77 -3.23
N LEU A 418 -12.74 -3.10 -3.28
CA LEU A 418 -11.48 -3.64 -2.76
C LEU A 418 -11.59 -3.96 -1.26
N ALA A 419 -12.15 -3.02 -0.51
CA ALA A 419 -12.26 -3.11 0.93
C ALA A 419 -13.31 -4.13 1.42
N GLU A 420 -14.41 -4.36 0.68
CA GLU A 420 -15.36 -5.44 0.95
C GLU A 420 -14.70 -6.81 0.84
N GLY A 421 -13.92 -6.99 -0.23
CA GLY A 421 -13.12 -8.21 -0.43
C GLY A 421 -12.12 -8.46 0.67
N TRP A 422 -11.35 -7.43 1.04
CA TRP A 422 -10.44 -7.49 2.18
C TRP A 422 -11.15 -7.89 3.46
N SER A 423 -12.26 -7.21 3.76
CA SER A 423 -13.01 -7.45 4.98
C SER A 423 -13.59 -8.87 5.04
N ALA A 424 -14.01 -9.44 3.92
CA ALA A 424 -14.51 -10.81 3.86
C ALA A 424 -13.40 -11.84 4.08
N ALA A 425 -12.23 -11.64 3.47
CA ALA A 425 -11.07 -12.51 3.66
C ALA A 425 -10.61 -12.51 5.13
N ALA A 426 -10.46 -11.32 5.73
CA ALA A 426 -10.09 -11.16 7.13
C ALA A 426 -11.14 -11.78 8.08
N ALA A 427 -12.43 -11.59 7.80
CA ALA A 427 -13.50 -12.19 8.60
C ALA A 427 -13.53 -13.72 8.49
N SER A 428 -13.27 -14.28 7.30
CA SER A 428 -13.18 -15.73 7.08
C SER A 428 -12.03 -16.34 7.89
N LEU A 429 -10.86 -15.71 7.86
CA LEU A 429 -9.71 -16.13 8.67
C LEU A 429 -10.03 -16.09 10.17
N GLY A 430 -10.59 -14.98 10.64
CA GLY A 430 -10.96 -14.82 12.05
C GLY A 430 -12.05 -15.79 12.51
N GLY A 431 -13.04 -16.07 11.65
CA GLY A 431 -14.11 -17.03 11.94
C GLY A 431 -13.59 -18.46 12.06
N ARG A 432 -12.72 -18.89 11.14
CA ARG A 432 -12.06 -20.21 11.20
C ARG A 432 -11.21 -20.36 12.46
N ALA A 433 -10.43 -19.34 12.82
CA ALA A 433 -9.63 -19.37 14.03
C ALA A 433 -10.49 -19.33 15.31
N ALA A 434 -11.59 -18.57 15.31
CA ALA A 434 -12.50 -18.50 16.46
C ALA A 434 -13.28 -19.79 16.70
N ALA A 435 -13.49 -20.62 15.67
CA ALA A 435 -14.09 -21.96 15.83
C ALA A 435 -13.20 -22.92 16.64
N LEU A 436 -11.90 -22.65 16.74
CA LEU A 436 -10.99 -23.43 17.57
C LEU A 436 -11.22 -23.15 19.06
N PRO A 437 -11.03 -24.13 19.96
CA PRO A 437 -11.01 -23.88 21.40
C PRO A 437 -9.85 -22.95 21.78
N THR A 438 -10.03 -22.13 22.82
CA THR A 438 -9.03 -21.13 23.28
C THR A 438 -7.59 -21.65 23.38
N PRO A 439 -7.29 -22.82 23.99
CA PRO A 439 -5.92 -23.33 24.01
C PRO A 439 -5.36 -23.61 22.61
N ALA A 440 -6.19 -24.08 21.67
CA ALA A 440 -5.76 -24.30 20.29
C ALA A 440 -5.51 -22.98 19.54
N ARG A 441 -6.25 -21.90 19.85
CA ARG A 441 -5.96 -20.56 19.30
C ARG A 441 -4.61 -20.05 19.75
N ALA A 442 -4.33 -20.13 21.05
CA ALA A 442 -3.03 -19.77 21.60
C ALA A 442 -1.91 -20.61 20.98
N GLY A 443 -2.12 -21.93 20.89
CA GLY A 443 -1.20 -22.86 20.24
C GLY A 443 -0.93 -22.51 18.78
N LEU A 444 -1.95 -22.12 18.00
CA LEU A 444 -1.80 -21.71 16.60
C LEU A 444 -0.90 -20.47 16.45
N ALA A 445 -1.13 -19.43 17.28
CA ALA A 445 -0.30 -18.23 17.26
C ALA A 445 1.14 -18.53 17.67
N LEU A 446 1.33 -19.32 18.73
CA LEU A 446 2.65 -19.74 19.21
C LEU A 446 3.39 -20.58 18.17
N ALA A 447 2.71 -21.50 17.49
CA ALA A 447 3.30 -22.30 16.43
C ALA A 447 3.77 -21.44 15.25
N GLY A 448 2.93 -20.52 14.77
CA GLY A 448 3.28 -19.64 13.65
C GLY A 448 4.45 -18.71 13.96
N LEU A 449 4.45 -18.08 15.14
CA LEU A 449 5.53 -17.18 15.56
C LEU A 449 6.79 -17.93 15.98
N GLY A 450 6.65 -19.09 16.62
CA GLY A 450 7.78 -19.96 16.96
C GLY A 450 8.49 -20.44 15.71
N LEU A 451 7.74 -20.96 14.72
CA LEU A 451 8.29 -21.35 13.41
C LEU A 451 9.04 -20.19 12.76
N ALA A 452 8.47 -18.98 12.75
CA ALA A 452 9.12 -17.80 12.21
C ALA A 452 10.43 -17.49 12.95
N GLY A 453 10.41 -17.46 14.29
CA GLY A 453 11.60 -17.20 15.11
C GLY A 453 12.76 -18.15 14.82
N PHE A 454 12.46 -19.44 14.58
CA PHE A 454 13.47 -20.44 14.22
C PHE A 454 13.96 -20.37 12.77
N THR A 455 13.07 -20.03 11.82
CA THR A 455 13.39 -20.11 10.38
C THR A 455 14.00 -18.83 9.81
N VAL A 456 13.75 -17.68 10.43
CA VAL A 456 14.27 -16.38 9.98
C VAL A 456 15.80 -16.31 10.04
N ASP A 457 16.43 -17.01 10.99
CA ASP A 457 17.90 -17.05 11.15
C ASP A 457 18.58 -15.67 11.09
N LEU A 458 17.98 -14.68 11.76
CA LEU A 458 18.57 -13.37 12.02
C LEU A 458 18.64 -13.15 13.54
N PRO A 459 19.72 -12.55 14.07
CA PRO A 459 19.82 -12.31 15.50
C PRO A 459 18.73 -11.34 15.95
N GLY A 460 18.09 -11.62 17.09
CA GLY A 460 16.96 -10.83 17.59
C GLY A 460 15.58 -11.23 17.04
N ALA A 461 15.49 -11.96 15.92
CA ALA A 461 14.20 -12.40 15.37
C ALA A 461 13.43 -13.34 16.32
N MET A 462 14.14 -14.26 16.99
CA MET A 462 13.56 -15.13 18.01
C MET A 462 12.94 -14.31 19.16
N ALA A 463 13.69 -13.35 19.69
CA ALA A 463 13.20 -12.48 20.77
C ALA A 463 11.97 -11.67 20.33
N ALA A 464 11.98 -11.13 19.11
CA ALA A 464 10.82 -10.43 18.54
C ALA A 464 9.59 -11.34 18.40
N CYS A 465 9.77 -12.57 17.93
CA CYS A 465 8.69 -13.54 17.81
C CYS A 465 8.15 -13.98 19.19
N THR A 466 9.02 -14.17 20.18
CA THR A 466 8.62 -14.45 21.57
C THR A 466 7.83 -13.27 22.16
N LEU A 467 8.31 -12.04 22.01
CA LEU A 467 7.58 -10.84 22.47
C LEU A 467 6.25 -10.68 21.75
N GLY A 468 6.21 -10.88 20.42
CA GLY A 468 4.98 -10.88 19.64
C GLY A 468 3.99 -11.93 20.13
N ALA A 469 4.45 -13.13 20.44
CA ALA A 469 3.64 -14.20 21.01
C ALA A 469 3.06 -13.81 22.38
N LEU A 470 3.87 -13.23 23.28
CA LEU A 470 3.40 -12.74 24.57
C LEU A 470 2.33 -11.66 24.41
N LEU A 471 2.53 -10.68 23.52
CA LEU A 471 1.54 -9.64 23.22
C LEU A 471 0.22 -10.23 22.72
N VAL A 472 0.28 -11.25 21.86
CA VAL A 472 -0.89 -11.96 21.34
C VAL A 472 -1.59 -12.73 22.46
N LEU A 473 -0.86 -13.45 23.31
CA LEU A 473 -1.44 -14.15 24.45
C LEU A 473 -2.14 -13.20 25.41
N CYS A 474 -1.53 -12.05 25.72
CA CYS A 474 -2.15 -11.00 26.53
C CYS A 474 -3.43 -10.46 25.87
N GLY A 475 -3.40 -10.22 24.55
CA GLY A 475 -4.56 -9.76 23.80
C GLY A 475 -5.70 -10.79 23.74
N VAL A 476 -5.38 -12.07 23.55
CA VAL A 476 -6.35 -13.17 23.59
C VAL A 476 -6.96 -13.29 24.99
N ALA A 477 -6.15 -13.28 26.04
CA ALA A 477 -6.62 -13.34 27.43
C ALA A 477 -7.52 -12.15 27.76
N TYR A 478 -7.14 -10.93 27.33
CA TYR A 478 -7.96 -9.74 27.47
C TYR A 478 -9.30 -9.88 26.75
N ALA A 479 -9.31 -10.37 25.52
CA ALA A 479 -10.53 -10.59 24.74
C ALA A 479 -11.44 -11.64 25.39
N MET A 480 -10.88 -12.73 25.93
CA MET A 480 -11.64 -13.74 26.67
C MET A 480 -12.29 -13.15 27.91
N ARG A 481 -11.54 -12.37 28.70
CA ARG A 481 -12.03 -11.73 29.93
C ARG A 481 -13.22 -10.80 29.69
N HIS A 482 -13.34 -10.23 28.49
CA HIS A 482 -14.43 -9.32 28.11
C HIS A 482 -15.46 -9.98 27.19
N GLU A 483 -15.50 -11.31 27.13
CA GLU A 483 -16.48 -12.09 26.34
C GLU A 483 -16.46 -11.76 24.84
N ARG A 484 -15.26 -11.53 24.29
CA ARG A 484 -15.04 -11.23 22.85
C ARG A 484 -14.25 -12.33 22.14
N PRO A 485 -14.81 -13.55 22.03
CA PRO A 485 -14.07 -14.70 21.49
C PRO A 485 -13.69 -14.56 20.02
N LEU A 486 -14.49 -13.85 19.22
CA LEU A 486 -14.17 -13.56 17.82
C LEU A 486 -12.96 -12.62 17.69
N GLU A 487 -12.84 -11.62 18.57
CA GLU A 487 -11.67 -10.72 18.57
C GLU A 487 -10.41 -11.50 18.97
N GLY A 488 -10.49 -12.37 19.99
CA GLY A 488 -9.39 -13.23 20.39
C GLY A 488 -8.98 -14.25 19.31
N GLY A 489 -9.95 -14.89 18.65
CA GLY A 489 -9.68 -15.81 17.53
C GLY A 489 -9.06 -15.12 16.32
N GLY A 490 -9.60 -13.95 15.94
CA GLY A 490 -9.02 -13.12 14.89
C GLY A 490 -7.58 -12.71 15.15
N LEU A 491 -7.27 -12.30 16.39
CA LEU A 491 -5.91 -11.93 16.79
C LEU A 491 -4.93 -13.10 16.67
N ALA A 492 -5.31 -14.28 17.18
CA ALA A 492 -4.47 -15.47 17.12
C ALA A 492 -4.22 -15.94 15.68
N GLY A 493 -5.28 -15.99 14.85
CA GLY A 493 -5.17 -16.38 13.45
C GLY A 493 -4.33 -15.40 12.63
N ALA A 494 -4.50 -14.09 12.85
CA ALA A 494 -3.70 -13.07 12.18
C ALA A 494 -2.22 -13.11 12.57
N ALA A 495 -1.92 -13.34 13.86
CA ALA A 495 -0.53 -13.47 14.33
C ALA A 495 0.17 -14.72 13.78
N ALA A 496 -0.54 -15.85 13.71
CA ALA A 496 -0.02 -17.06 13.09
C ALA A 496 0.29 -16.83 11.60
N LEU A 497 -0.62 -16.18 10.88
CA LEU A 497 -0.40 -15.80 9.48
C LEU A 497 0.77 -14.82 9.34
N ALA A 498 0.92 -13.85 10.25
CA ALA A 498 2.04 -12.92 10.27
C ALA A 498 3.38 -13.68 10.40
N GLY A 499 3.47 -14.66 11.29
CA GLY A 499 4.65 -15.51 11.45
C GLY A 499 4.99 -16.28 10.16
N VAL A 500 3.99 -16.90 9.53
CA VAL A 500 4.20 -17.62 8.25
C VAL A 500 4.65 -16.65 7.15
N MET A 501 4.02 -15.48 7.02
CA MET A 501 4.39 -14.49 6.00
C MET A 501 5.79 -13.90 6.25
N LEU A 502 6.17 -13.66 7.50
CA LEU A 502 7.53 -13.25 7.88
C LEU A 502 8.56 -14.31 7.43
N ALA A 503 8.33 -15.57 7.80
CA ALA A 503 9.22 -16.69 7.44
C ALA A 503 9.35 -16.85 5.92
N LEU A 504 8.24 -16.78 5.18
CA LEU A 504 8.25 -16.86 3.72
C LEU A 504 8.98 -15.66 3.09
N SER A 505 8.70 -14.43 3.57
CA SER A 505 9.30 -13.21 3.00
C SER A 505 10.82 -13.22 3.15
N ILE A 506 11.34 -13.63 4.30
CA ILE A 506 12.78 -13.68 4.56
C ILE A 506 13.44 -14.89 3.89
N SER A 507 12.79 -16.06 3.89
CA SER A 507 13.37 -17.27 3.27
C SER A 507 13.43 -17.19 1.74
N GLN A 508 12.55 -16.39 1.13
CA GLN A 508 12.48 -16.22 -0.33
C GLN A 508 13.22 -14.98 -0.85
N SER A 509 13.84 -14.19 0.01
CA SER A 509 14.58 -12.97 -0.37
C SER A 509 16.05 -13.06 0.05
N ASP A 510 16.87 -12.13 -0.46
CA ASP A 510 18.30 -12.06 -0.11
C ASP A 510 18.53 -11.42 1.28
N VAL A 511 17.49 -11.20 2.09
CA VAL A 511 17.59 -10.52 3.41
C VAL A 511 18.66 -11.14 4.29
N ARG A 512 18.69 -12.47 4.41
CA ARG A 512 19.68 -13.18 5.24
C ARG A 512 21.08 -13.03 4.67
N PHE A 513 21.22 -13.20 3.35
CA PHE A 513 22.49 -13.00 2.65
C PHE A 513 23.03 -11.58 2.87
N ASP A 514 22.21 -10.56 2.62
CA ASP A 514 22.62 -9.15 2.73
C ASP A 514 22.91 -8.76 4.17
N TYR A 515 22.13 -9.24 5.15
CA TYR A 515 22.42 -9.05 6.57
C TYR A 515 23.82 -9.55 6.94
N TYR A 516 24.11 -10.83 6.66
CA TYR A 516 25.39 -11.44 7.02
C TYR A 516 26.56 -10.90 6.20
N ARG A 517 26.31 -10.52 4.94
CA ARG A 517 27.30 -9.86 4.09
C ARG A 517 27.71 -8.49 4.66
N PHE A 518 26.75 -7.68 5.10
CA PHE A 518 27.08 -6.40 5.74
C PHE A 518 27.79 -6.61 7.06
N LEU A 519 27.33 -7.58 7.87
CA LEU A 519 27.96 -7.94 9.13
C LEU A 519 29.44 -8.33 8.94
N GLY A 520 29.74 -9.23 8.00
CA GLY A 520 31.12 -9.61 7.68
C GLY A 520 31.95 -8.45 7.12
N GLY A 521 31.31 -7.55 6.37
CA GLY A 521 31.92 -6.30 5.91
C GLY A 521 32.33 -5.38 7.05
N GLU A 522 31.51 -5.26 8.10
CA GLU A 522 31.84 -4.50 9.30
C GLU A 522 32.95 -5.16 10.12
N HIS A 523 32.87 -6.45 10.44
CA HIS A 523 33.94 -7.15 11.17
C HIS A 523 35.29 -7.05 10.44
N ARG A 524 35.29 -7.20 9.11
CA ARG A 524 36.50 -7.01 8.29
C ARG A 524 37.08 -5.61 8.42
N ARG A 525 36.24 -4.55 8.47
CA ARG A 525 36.69 -3.16 8.65
C ARG A 525 37.32 -2.91 10.03
N HIS A 526 36.93 -3.70 11.04
CA HIS A 526 37.43 -3.61 12.41
C HIS A 526 38.61 -4.57 12.70
N ASP A 527 39.14 -5.23 11.66
CA ASP A 527 40.23 -6.19 11.79
C ASP A 527 39.90 -7.42 12.66
N GLU A 528 38.64 -7.86 12.59
CA GLU A 528 38.07 -9.04 13.28
C GLU A 528 37.86 -10.19 12.27
N PRO A 529 38.94 -10.89 11.83
CA PRO A 529 38.86 -11.83 10.71
C PRO A 529 38.06 -13.11 11.01
N ALA A 530 38.02 -13.59 12.25
CA ALA A 530 37.28 -14.79 12.62
C ALA A 530 35.76 -14.57 12.53
N GLU A 531 35.29 -13.44 13.06
CA GLU A 531 33.90 -13.01 13.00
C GLU A 531 33.49 -12.67 11.57
N ALA A 532 34.38 -12.01 10.81
CA ALA A 532 34.16 -11.73 9.39
C ALA A 532 34.02 -13.03 8.59
N LEU A 533 34.90 -14.02 8.81
CA LEU A 533 34.83 -15.33 8.17
C LEU A 533 33.51 -16.02 8.48
N ALA A 534 33.14 -16.13 9.75
CA ALA A 534 31.89 -16.76 10.17
C ALA A 534 30.66 -16.09 9.55
N ALA A 535 30.65 -14.75 9.49
CA ALA A 535 29.59 -14.00 8.84
C ALA A 535 29.53 -14.24 7.33
N TYR A 536 30.67 -14.25 6.62
CA TYR A 536 30.68 -14.52 5.17
C TYR A 536 30.29 -15.96 4.84
N GLU A 537 30.75 -16.95 5.61
CA GLU A 537 30.31 -18.35 5.45
C GLU A 537 28.80 -18.47 5.64
N LYS A 538 28.25 -17.80 6.66
CA LYS A 538 26.80 -17.76 6.88
C LYS A 538 26.05 -17.01 5.78
N ALA A 539 26.61 -15.93 5.23
CA ALA A 539 26.05 -15.26 4.06
C ALA A 539 25.98 -16.22 2.87
N ASN A 540 27.06 -16.95 2.59
CA ASN A 540 27.13 -17.92 1.50
C ASN A 540 26.11 -19.05 1.64
N ALA A 541 25.80 -19.48 2.86
CA ALA A 541 24.74 -20.47 3.10
C ALA A 541 23.32 -19.95 2.74
N HIS A 542 23.13 -18.64 2.69
CA HIS A 542 21.84 -17.98 2.42
C HIS A 542 21.74 -17.33 1.04
N VAL A 543 22.74 -17.49 0.16
CA VAL A 543 22.69 -16.91 -1.18
C VAL A 543 21.61 -17.62 -2.01
N LEU A 544 20.53 -16.91 -2.35
CA LEU A 544 19.47 -17.48 -3.19
C LEU A 544 19.81 -17.38 -4.68
N ARG A 545 20.53 -16.32 -5.08
CA ARG A 545 20.83 -15.97 -6.47
C ARG A 545 22.32 -15.69 -6.63
N PRO A 546 23.15 -16.73 -6.72
CA PRO A 546 24.59 -16.55 -6.78
C PRO A 546 25.08 -15.97 -8.11
N HIS A 547 24.31 -16.05 -9.20
CA HIS A 547 24.77 -15.70 -10.55
C HIS A 547 24.24 -14.32 -10.98
N CYS A 548 25.08 -13.29 -10.93
CA CYS A 548 24.67 -11.92 -11.21
C CYS A 548 25.32 -11.35 -12.47
N LEU A 549 24.53 -10.61 -13.25
CA LEU A 549 24.93 -9.95 -14.48
C LEU A 549 25.30 -8.50 -14.18
N TYR A 550 26.41 -8.07 -14.72
CA TYR A 550 26.94 -6.72 -14.54
C TYR A 550 27.13 -6.03 -15.88
N ARG A 551 26.84 -4.72 -15.90
CA ARG A 551 27.25 -3.80 -16.94
C ARG A 551 28.34 -2.93 -16.36
N GLY A 552 29.60 -3.38 -16.49
CA GLY A 552 30.73 -2.74 -15.83
C GLY A 552 30.69 -2.92 -14.30
N ARG A 553 30.31 -1.86 -13.58
CA ARG A 553 30.14 -1.92 -12.11
C ARG A 553 28.68 -2.04 -11.68
N ASP A 554 27.75 -1.78 -12.59
CA ASP A 554 26.33 -1.73 -12.27
C ASP A 554 25.75 -3.14 -12.30
N LEU A 555 25.12 -3.53 -11.20
CA LEU A 555 24.39 -4.79 -11.11
C LEU A 555 23.10 -4.67 -11.96
N VAL A 556 22.94 -5.57 -12.92
CA VAL A 556 21.74 -5.61 -13.78
C VAL A 556 20.69 -6.55 -13.19
N GLU A 557 21.06 -7.81 -12.95
CA GLU A 557 20.11 -8.82 -12.46
C GLU A 557 20.85 -10.03 -11.86
N CYS A 558 20.19 -10.78 -10.97
CA CYS A 558 20.72 -12.01 -10.41
C CYS A 558 19.79 -13.21 -10.63
N TYR A 559 20.39 -14.37 -10.85
CA TYR A 559 19.74 -15.60 -11.24
C TYR A 559 20.08 -16.73 -10.27
N ARG A 560 19.11 -17.64 -10.10
CA ARG A 560 19.32 -18.91 -9.36
C ARG A 560 20.07 -19.93 -10.21
N ASP A 561 19.82 -19.94 -11.52
CA ASP A 561 20.34 -20.91 -12.47
C ASP A 561 21.47 -20.29 -13.31
N GLU A 562 22.65 -20.91 -13.28
CA GLU A 562 23.84 -20.42 -13.98
C GLU A 562 23.68 -20.44 -15.49
N ALA A 563 23.08 -21.50 -16.06
CA ALA A 563 22.93 -21.65 -17.50
C ALA A 563 22.04 -20.54 -18.08
N ARG A 564 20.95 -20.22 -17.38
CA ARG A 564 20.10 -19.07 -17.72
C ARG A 564 20.85 -17.75 -17.59
N ALA A 565 21.61 -17.55 -16.52
CA ALA A 565 22.41 -16.35 -16.34
C ALA A 565 23.40 -16.17 -17.49
N GLN A 566 24.12 -17.24 -17.85
CA GLN A 566 25.10 -17.25 -18.94
C GLN A 566 24.46 -16.97 -20.30
N ALA A 567 23.26 -17.50 -20.56
CA ALA A 567 22.53 -17.23 -21.79
C ALA A 567 22.19 -15.73 -21.92
N VAL A 568 21.61 -15.13 -20.88
CA VAL A 568 21.27 -13.69 -20.86
C VAL A 568 22.54 -12.84 -20.90
N ALA A 569 23.61 -13.23 -20.21
CA ALA A 569 24.89 -12.56 -20.24
C ALA A 569 25.45 -12.48 -21.67
N THR A 570 25.41 -13.60 -22.39
CA THR A 570 25.91 -13.71 -23.77
C THR A 570 25.04 -12.92 -24.74
N GLU A 571 23.72 -12.99 -24.59
CA GLU A 571 22.76 -12.26 -25.43
C GLU A 571 22.94 -10.75 -25.34
N HIS A 572 23.19 -10.22 -24.14
CA HIS A 572 23.25 -8.78 -23.88
C HIS A 572 24.67 -8.22 -23.70
N GLY A 573 25.71 -9.06 -23.88
CA GLY A 573 27.10 -8.66 -23.67
C GLY A 573 27.38 -8.21 -22.23
N LEU A 574 26.75 -8.85 -21.25
CA LEU A 574 26.91 -8.55 -19.82
C LEU A 574 27.96 -9.48 -19.19
N GLU A 575 28.59 -9.01 -18.12
CA GLU A 575 29.56 -9.81 -17.37
C GLU A 575 28.84 -10.65 -16.33
N LEU A 576 28.99 -11.98 -16.40
CA LEU A 576 28.51 -12.89 -15.36
C LEU A 576 29.53 -12.98 -14.22
N ARG A 577 29.13 -12.61 -13.01
CA ARG A 577 29.93 -12.79 -11.79
C ARG A 577 29.13 -13.51 -10.72
N ARG A 578 29.83 -14.25 -9.86
CA ARG A 578 29.22 -14.79 -8.64
C ARG A 578 29.09 -13.67 -7.60
N ARG A 579 27.92 -13.57 -6.95
CA ARG A 579 27.62 -12.59 -5.88
C ARG A 579 27.87 -13.16 -4.48
N ASP A 580 28.22 -14.44 -4.37
CA ASP A 580 28.65 -14.98 -3.09
C ASP A 580 29.93 -14.29 -2.58
N ARG A 581 30.25 -14.56 -1.32
CA ARG A 581 31.39 -14.03 -0.59
C ARG A 581 32.42 -15.12 -0.33
N VAL A 582 32.57 -16.05 -1.27
CA VAL A 582 33.55 -17.14 -1.16
C VAL A 582 34.96 -16.57 -1.17
N ASP A 583 35.23 -15.60 -2.04
CA ASP A 583 36.54 -14.95 -2.13
C ASP A 583 36.88 -14.18 -0.85
N GLU A 584 35.93 -13.42 -0.28
CA GLU A 584 36.14 -12.73 0.98
C GLU A 584 36.29 -13.70 2.16
N ALA A 585 35.53 -14.79 2.20
CA ALA A 585 35.72 -15.83 3.21
C ALA A 585 37.12 -16.45 3.11
N GLU A 586 37.58 -16.80 1.91
CA GLU A 586 38.91 -17.35 1.67
C GLU A 586 40.02 -16.34 1.99
N GLN A 587 39.78 -15.04 1.75
CA GLN A 587 40.68 -13.99 2.17
C GLN A 587 40.80 -13.93 3.71
N MET A 588 39.69 -14.01 4.44
CA MET A 588 39.72 -14.02 5.90
C MET A 588 40.36 -15.30 6.46
N ARG A 589 40.13 -16.45 5.83
CA ARG A 589 40.79 -17.72 6.19
C ARG A 589 42.31 -17.63 6.07
N ARG A 590 42.82 -17.15 4.93
CA ARG A 590 44.26 -16.91 4.73
C ARG A 590 44.84 -15.90 5.73
N LEU A 591 44.05 -14.90 6.13
CA LEU A 591 44.48 -13.93 7.13
C LEU A 591 44.62 -14.57 8.52
N LEU A 592 43.67 -15.41 8.94
CA LEU A 592 43.76 -16.19 10.18
C LEU A 592 44.96 -17.14 10.18
N GLU A 593 45.16 -17.88 9.09
CA GLU A 593 46.32 -18.76 8.91
C GLU A 593 47.65 -17.99 9.03
N SER A 594 47.71 -16.78 8.46
CA SER A 594 48.89 -15.93 8.57
C SER A 594 49.14 -15.37 9.98
N ARG A 595 48.09 -15.28 10.81
CA ARG A 595 48.15 -14.87 12.23
C ARG A 595 48.44 -16.05 13.17
N GLY A 596 48.29 -17.29 12.68
CA GLY A 596 48.42 -18.50 13.50
C GLY A 596 47.23 -18.74 14.43
N GLU A 597 46.05 -18.20 14.08
CA GLU A 597 44.78 -18.34 14.80
C GLU A 597 43.94 -19.54 14.31
#